data_AF-A0A2V5T1Y2-F1
#
_entry.id   AF-A0A2V5T1Y2-F1
#
_cell.length_a   1.000
_cell.length_b   1.000
_cell.length_c   1.000
_cell.angle_alpha   90.00
_cell.angle_beta   90.00
_cell.angle_gamma   90.00
#
_symmetry.space_group_name_H-M   'P 1'
#
loop_
_entity.id
_entity.type
_entity.pdbx_description
1 polymer ?
#
loop_
_entity_poly.entity_id
_entity_poly.type
_entity_poly.pdbx_seq_one_letter_code
_entity_poly.pdbx_strand_id
1 'polypeptide(L)'
;MDKILIHGGHPLSGSIKVSGSKNSSLPILAATLLTREPCIVHRVPDLSDTHYMLQILIHLGAQVERASGTVTVAAENVQSVAPYDVV
;
A
#
# COMPACT_ATOMS: atom_id res chain seq x y z
N MET A 1 23.70 -1.71 1.90
CA MET A 1 23.26 -0.58 2.74
C MET A 1 23.10 0.62 1.85
N ASP A 2 21.87 1.06 1.66
CA ASP A 2 21.58 2.24 0.85
C ASP A 2 21.97 3.49 1.63
N LYS A 3 22.44 4.51 0.92
CA LYS A 3 22.86 5.79 1.50
C LYS A 3 22.33 6.93 0.63
N ILE A 4 21.87 7.99 1.29
CA ILE A 4 21.55 9.26 0.63
C ILE A 4 22.64 10.25 1.01
N LEU A 5 23.41 10.73 0.02
CA LEU A 5 24.39 11.80 0.21
C LEU A 5 23.76 13.13 -0.23
N ILE A 6 23.69 14.09 0.67
CA ILE A 6 23.06 15.39 0.42
C ILE A 6 24.13 16.47 0.38
N HIS A 7 24.16 17.23 -0.72
CA HIS A 7 24.97 18.45 -0.85
C HIS A 7 24.05 19.66 -0.71
N GLY A 8 24.18 20.38 0.40
CA GLY A 8 23.38 21.58 0.69
C GLY A 8 23.83 22.83 -0.08
N GLY A 9 23.37 24.00 0.38
CA GLY A 9 23.81 25.31 -0.12
C GLY A 9 22.91 25.98 -1.15
N HIS A 10 21.78 25.35 -1.53
CA HIS A 10 20.85 25.88 -2.52
C HIS A 10 19.41 25.90 -1.97
N PRO A 11 18.68 27.03 -2.03
CA PRO A 11 17.26 27.05 -1.69
C PRO A 11 16.46 26.24 -2.72
N LEU A 12 15.47 25.49 -2.24
CA LEU A 12 14.56 24.75 -3.12
C LEU A 12 13.56 25.73 -3.78
N SER A 13 13.28 25.53 -5.07
CA SER A 13 12.28 26.29 -5.83
C SER A 13 11.57 25.37 -6.82
N GLY A 14 10.24 25.52 -6.93
CA GLY A 14 9.39 24.71 -7.80
C GLY A 14 8.22 24.07 -7.05
N SER A 15 7.57 23.12 -7.71
CA SER A 15 6.40 22.41 -7.19
C SER A 15 6.56 20.91 -7.37
N ILE A 16 6.04 20.13 -6.42
CA ILE A 16 5.97 18.67 -6.51
C ILE A 16 4.51 18.22 -6.35
N LYS A 17 4.20 17.04 -6.89
CA LYS A 17 2.93 16.38 -6.63
C LYS A 17 3.07 15.49 -5.40
N VAL A 18 2.25 15.72 -4.39
CA VAL A 18 2.23 14.90 -3.17
C VAL A 18 1.49 13.57 -3.44
N SER A 19 2.08 12.47 -3.00
CA SER A 19 1.47 11.14 -3.03
C SER A 19 0.19 11.05 -2.18
N GLY A 20 -0.56 9.96 -2.27
CA GLY A 20 -1.65 9.71 -1.30
C GLY A 20 -1.13 9.50 0.12
N SER A 21 -2.03 9.61 1.09
CA SER A 21 -1.72 9.44 2.50
C SER A 21 -1.57 7.96 2.85
N LYS A 22 -0.38 7.56 3.29
CA LYS A 22 -0.11 6.22 3.84
C LYS A 22 -1.11 5.86 4.94
N ASN A 23 -1.29 6.77 5.90
CA ASN A 23 -2.13 6.54 7.08
C ASN A 23 -3.63 6.45 6.74
N SER A 24 -4.04 6.93 5.57
CA SER A 24 -5.39 6.70 5.05
C SER A 24 -5.46 5.42 4.23
N SER A 25 -4.47 5.15 3.37
CA SER A 25 -4.45 3.96 2.51
C SER A 25 -4.41 2.65 3.30
N LEU A 26 -3.60 2.54 4.36
CA LEU A 26 -3.47 1.30 5.14
C LEU A 26 -4.80 0.79 5.73
N PRO A 27 -5.58 1.59 6.50
CA PRO A 27 -6.87 1.13 7.01
C PRO A 27 -7.92 0.92 5.91
N ILE A 28 -7.88 1.70 4.82
CA ILE A 28 -8.77 1.48 3.67
C ILE A 28 -8.49 0.12 3.03
N LEU A 29 -7.21 -0.23 2.84
CA LEU A 29 -6.79 -1.54 2.34
C LEU A 29 -7.20 -2.68 3.28
N ALA A 30 -7.18 -2.47 4.60
CA ALA A 30 -7.69 -3.48 5.53
C ALA A 30 -9.21 -3.64 5.42
N ALA A 31 -9.94 -2.54 5.25
CA ALA A 31 -11.38 -2.53 5.13
C ALA A 31 -11.90 -3.25 3.87
N THR A 32 -11.07 -3.45 2.84
CA THR A 32 -11.48 -4.23 1.65
C THR A 32 -11.77 -5.69 1.97
N LEU A 33 -11.29 -6.21 3.12
CA LEU A 33 -11.62 -7.56 3.60
C LEU A 33 -13.08 -7.70 4.08
N LEU A 34 -13.81 -6.59 4.27
CA LEU A 34 -15.17 -6.59 4.81
C LEU A 34 -16.25 -6.85 3.75
N THR A 35 -15.87 -6.99 2.48
CA THR A 35 -16.79 -7.31 1.38
C THR A 35 -16.15 -8.31 0.42
N ARG A 36 -16.99 -9.05 -0.31
CA ARG A 36 -16.55 -9.94 -1.39
C ARG A 36 -16.42 -9.22 -2.73
N GLU A 37 -17.03 -8.04 -2.86
CA GLU A 37 -16.97 -7.25 -4.08
C GLU A 37 -15.56 -6.68 -4.31
N PRO A 38 -15.08 -6.60 -5.56
CA PRO A 38 -13.80 -5.96 -5.87
C PRO A 38 -13.77 -4.50 -5.42
N CYS A 39 -12.81 -4.17 -4.56
CA CYS A 39 -12.56 -2.82 -4.08
C CYS A 39 -11.42 -2.18 -4.86
N ILE A 40 -11.63 -0.98 -5.40
CA ILE A 40 -10.60 -0.23 -6.14
C ILE A 40 -10.19 0.99 -5.32
N VAL A 41 -8.93 1.02 -4.89
CA VAL A 41 -8.33 2.08 -4.08
C VAL A 41 -7.32 2.86 -4.91
N HIS A 42 -7.62 4.13 -5.18
CA HIS A 42 -6.74 5.01 -5.94
C HIS A 42 -5.74 5.77 -5.07
N ARG A 43 -4.66 6.23 -5.70
CA ARG A 43 -3.59 7.03 -5.09
C ARG A 43 -2.92 6.37 -3.89
N VAL A 44 -2.84 5.04 -3.86
CA VAL A 44 -2.08 4.32 -2.85
C VAL A 44 -0.58 4.60 -3.04
N PRO A 45 0.13 5.14 -2.04
CA PRO A 45 1.53 5.52 -2.18
C PRO A 45 2.44 4.27 -2.26
N ASP A 46 3.52 4.38 -3.04
CA ASP A 46 4.53 3.32 -3.15
C ASP A 46 5.54 3.40 -2.01
N LEU A 47 5.26 2.67 -0.94
CA LEU A 47 6.06 2.67 0.29
C LEU A 47 6.17 1.23 0.80
N SER A 48 7.21 0.96 1.59
CA SER A 48 7.41 -0.35 2.22
C SER A 48 6.19 -0.79 3.03
N ASP A 49 5.61 0.09 3.86
CA ASP A 49 4.39 -0.21 4.63
C ASP A 49 3.22 -0.65 3.73
N THR A 50 3.01 0.04 2.61
CA THR A 50 1.98 -0.35 1.63
C THR A 50 2.30 -1.73 1.06
N HIS A 51 3.55 -1.98 0.69
CA HIS A 51 3.96 -3.27 0.13
C HIS A 51 3.70 -4.42 1.11
N TYR A 52 4.08 -4.27 2.37
CA TYR A 52 3.79 -5.26 3.41
C TYR A 52 2.28 -5.44 3.62
N MET A 53 1.50 -4.35 3.63
CA MET A 53 0.05 -4.45 3.72
C MET A 53 -0.55 -5.28 2.58
N LEU A 54 -0.09 -5.10 1.34
CA LEU A 54 -0.54 -5.91 0.21
C LEU A 54 -0.13 -7.38 0.35
N GLN A 55 1.07 -7.66 0.87
CA GLN A 55 1.49 -9.03 1.18
C GLN A 55 0.60 -9.67 2.24
N ILE A 56 0.27 -8.95 3.31
CA ILE A 56 -0.64 -9.44 4.36
C ILE A 56 -2.01 -9.78 3.75
N LEU A 57 -2.57 -8.91 2.90
CA LEU A 57 -3.83 -9.18 2.20
C LEU A 57 -3.76 -10.45 1.33
N ILE A 58 -2.67 -10.64 0.59
CA ILE A 58 -2.44 -11.85 -0.23
C ILE A 58 -2.38 -13.10 0.65
N HIS A 59 -1.66 -13.06 1.78
CA HIS A 59 -1.54 -14.19 2.70
C HIS A 59 -2.85 -14.52 3.39
N LEU A 60 -3.70 -13.52 3.62
CA LEU A 60 -5.07 -13.73 4.09
C LEU A 60 -5.99 -14.29 3.00
N GLY A 61 -5.52 -14.51 1.77
CA GLY A 61 -6.28 -15.12 0.68
C GLY A 61 -6.97 -14.13 -0.26
N ALA A 62 -6.74 -12.82 -0.10
CA ALA A 62 -7.27 -11.83 -1.03
C ALA A 62 -6.46 -11.80 -2.34
N GLN A 63 -7.14 -11.62 -3.46
CA GLN A 63 -6.49 -11.32 -4.74
C GLN A 63 -6.19 -9.83 -4.81
N VAL A 64 -4.94 -9.48 -5.05
CA VAL A 64 -4.46 -8.10 -5.05
C VAL A 64 -3.74 -7.80 -6.35
N GLU A 65 -4.18 -6.75 -7.05
CA GLU A 65 -3.49 -6.20 -8.21
C GLU A 65 -3.09 -4.76 -7.93
N ARG A 66 -1.90 -4.35 -8.38
CA ARG A 66 -1.41 -2.98 -8.24
C ARG A 66 -0.88 -2.47 -9.57
N ALA A 67 -1.40 -1.32 -10.00
CA ALA A 67 -0.93 -0.61 -11.19
C ALA A 67 -1.04 0.90 -11.00
N SER A 68 0.06 1.63 -11.21
CA SER A 68 0.07 3.10 -11.27
C SER A 68 -0.58 3.79 -10.06
N GLY A 69 -0.33 3.30 -8.84
CA GLY A 69 -0.91 3.85 -7.62
C GLY A 69 -2.39 3.51 -7.40
N THR A 70 -2.97 2.63 -8.22
CA THR A 70 -4.28 2.00 -7.98
C THR A 70 -4.05 0.58 -7.49
N VAL A 71 -4.78 0.18 -6.45
CA VAL A 71 -4.80 -1.18 -5.92
C VAL A 71 -6.23 -1.71 -6.03
N THR A 72 -6.39 -2.86 -6.66
CA THR A 72 -7.63 -3.62 -6.69
C THR A 72 -7.52 -4.80 -5.73
N VAL A 73 -8.50 -4.97 -4.85
CA VAL A 73 -8.55 -6.09 -3.90
C VAL A 73 -9.88 -6.82 -4.04
N ALA A 74 -9.83 -8.13 -4.25
CA ALA A 74 -11.00 -9.01 -4.18
C ALA A 74 -10.82 -10.03 -3.05
N ALA A 75 -11.71 -9.99 -2.06
CA ALA A 75 -11.63 -10.78 -0.83
C ALA A 75 -12.71 -11.89 -0.80
N GLU A 76 -12.74 -12.73 -1.83
CA GLU A 76 -13.76 -13.78 -1.95
C GLU A 76 -13.61 -14.93 -0.94
N ASN A 77 -12.36 -15.34 -0.66
CA ASN A 77 -12.02 -16.51 0.16
C ASN A 77 -10.90 -16.17 1.14
N VAL A 78 -11.24 -15.40 2.19
CA VAL A 78 -10.27 -14.94 3.19
C VAL A 78 -10.12 -15.91 4.37
N GLN A 79 -8.91 -16.01 4.89
CA GLN A 79 -8.57 -16.76 6.10
C GLN A 79 -8.39 -15.81 7.28
N SER A 80 -8.54 -16.33 8.50
CA SER A 80 -8.39 -15.56 9.75
C SER A 80 -6.96 -15.58 10.31
N VAL A 81 -6.03 -16.28 9.65
CA VAL A 81 -4.66 -16.46 10.11
C VAL A 81 -3.70 -16.11 8.98
N ALA A 82 -2.78 -15.18 9.25
CA ALA A 82 -1.64 -14.89 8.39
C ALA A 82 -0.35 -15.40 9.08
N PRO A 83 0.68 -15.81 8.31
CA PRO A 83 1.97 -16.15 8.89
C PRO A 83 2.60 -14.95 9.62
N TYR A 84 3.28 -15.21 10.73
CA TYR A 84 3.93 -14.14 11.50
C TYR A 84 5.08 -13.48 10.73
N ASP A 85 5.78 -14.24 9.89
CA ASP A 85 6.99 -13.78 9.18
C ASP A 85 6.72 -12.71 8.10
N VAL A 86 5.44 -12.41 7.82
CA VAL A 86 5.01 -11.36 6.89
C VAL A 86 4.41 -10.13 7.58
N VAL A 87 4.40 -10.11 8.93
CA VAL A 87 3.91 -9.00 9.77
C VAL A 87 5.08 -8.27 10.45
#